data_AF-A0A7X1HHD8-F1
#
_entry.id   AF-A0A7X1HHD8-F1
#
_cell.length_a   1.000
_cell.length_b   1.000
_cell.length_c   1.000
_cell.angle_alpha   90.00
_cell.angle_beta   90.00
_cell.angle_gamma   90.00
#
_symmetry.space_group_name_H-M   'P 1'
#
loop_
_entity.id
_entity.type
_entity.pdbx_description
1 polymer ?
#
loop_
_entity_poly.entity_id
_entity_poly.type
_entity_poly.pdbx_seq_one_letter_code
_entity_poly.pdbx_strand_id
1 'polypeptide(L)'
;MGKILLTALGGATQDYKTTNYSIEGKEYSDKKFILSALDEHYNFDKIFVLGTTSSMWDAFYEHICNVTENPSTVEDYMFIGLQCTSANHETNFLDVDLTPITNILPDKYNLKFMKFGISEVEMIENLNLLIEITENLEEEHEIYLDLTHGFRSNAFYMFMVMNYINDVKGLNDSIKGIFYGMHESKLNPTPILNLKIFSEISNLLKGVHDIKNYGNFYTITNSIEDNKIKNKLDNFSNSLNINYIGEVKNRLNELNNVIKALKETDNPLINMIVPKALNQFLTKFSNIKDNYSFLLEISKWYYEQKKYATSYLTMRESITAFFCDKYLGSSTKENIEEANSKLNRLHNSYKNTDKIEKLDPSYKKLERLLQIFRKCREIRNNIAHSGDQKLNAMNDINNIPKYIDELTRLFKDKDFANYLKNRL
;
A
#
# COMPACT_ATOMS: atom_id res chain seq x y z
N MET A 1 25.17 1.89 12.07
CA MET A 1 24.00 1.07 11.72
C MET A 1 24.45 -0.37 11.65
N GLY A 2 23.90 -1.23 12.51
CA GLY A 2 24.26 -2.65 12.52
C GLY A 2 23.58 -3.39 11.37
N LYS A 3 24.31 -4.25 10.65
CA LYS A 3 23.80 -5.05 9.53
C LYS A 3 23.46 -6.46 9.99
N ILE A 4 22.26 -6.90 9.66
CA ILE A 4 21.71 -8.17 10.11
C ILE A 4 21.32 -9.01 8.90
N LEU A 5 21.77 -10.25 8.86
CA LEU A 5 21.36 -11.23 7.86
C LEU A 5 20.46 -12.28 8.48
N LEU A 6 19.34 -12.57 7.85
CA LEU A 6 18.57 -13.80 8.06
C LEU A 6 18.82 -14.73 6.87
N THR A 7 19.43 -15.89 7.11
CA THR A 7 19.74 -16.90 6.10
C THR A 7 19.18 -18.24 6.53
N ALA A 8 18.76 -19.07 5.58
CA ALA A 8 18.25 -20.40 5.86
C ALA A 8 19.19 -21.50 5.37
N LEU A 9 19.20 -22.63 6.06
CA LEU A 9 19.92 -23.83 5.67
C LEU A 9 18.99 -24.79 4.92
N GLY A 10 19.54 -25.43 3.89
CA GLY A 10 18.92 -26.54 3.19
C GLY A 10 18.92 -27.82 4.01
N GLY A 11 18.30 -28.87 3.48
CA GLY A 11 18.23 -30.18 4.13
C GLY A 11 19.55 -30.94 4.07
N ALA A 12 19.84 -31.76 5.09
CA ALA A 12 21.06 -32.56 5.23
C ALA A 12 21.30 -33.59 4.10
N THR A 13 20.26 -33.91 3.32
CA THR A 13 20.41 -34.77 2.13
C THR A 13 20.92 -34.02 0.89
N GLN A 14 21.15 -32.72 0.99
CA GLN A 14 21.70 -31.90 -0.09
C GLN A 14 23.19 -31.65 0.16
N ASP A 15 24.03 -31.99 -0.81
CA ASP A 15 25.43 -31.57 -0.79
C ASP A 15 25.57 -30.18 -1.43
N TYR A 16 26.00 -29.21 -0.64
CA TYR A 16 26.39 -27.91 -1.17
C TYR A 16 27.70 -28.03 -1.94
N LYS A 17 27.62 -27.72 -3.22
CA LYS A 17 28.79 -27.62 -4.09
C LYS A 17 29.45 -26.26 -3.88
N THR A 18 30.76 -26.29 -3.72
CA THR A 18 31.59 -25.09 -3.81
C THR A 18 31.27 -24.33 -5.10
N THR A 19 30.95 -23.05 -4.96
CA THR A 19 30.42 -22.21 -6.05
C THR A 19 31.14 -20.86 -6.06
N ASN A 20 31.44 -20.35 -7.26
CA ASN A 20 31.85 -18.97 -7.44
C ASN A 20 30.60 -18.12 -7.60
N TYR A 21 30.37 -17.18 -6.69
CA TYR A 21 29.22 -16.29 -6.75
C TYR A 21 29.57 -14.93 -7.35
N SER A 22 28.58 -14.25 -7.92
CA SER A 22 28.70 -12.84 -8.31
C SER A 22 27.64 -12.01 -7.62
N ILE A 23 28.07 -10.96 -6.92
CA ILE A 23 27.20 -9.94 -6.30
C ILE A 23 27.57 -8.61 -6.93
N GLU A 24 26.62 -7.96 -7.60
CA GLU A 24 26.83 -6.63 -8.22
C GLU A 24 28.06 -6.59 -9.16
N GLY A 25 28.35 -7.70 -9.84
CA GLY A 25 29.50 -7.84 -10.75
C GLY A 25 30.82 -8.20 -10.06
N LYS A 26 30.90 -8.20 -8.72
CA LYS A 26 32.07 -8.68 -7.97
C LYS A 26 31.99 -10.18 -7.74
N GLU A 27 33.08 -10.90 -8.03
CA GLU A 27 33.17 -12.35 -7.85
C GLU A 27 33.64 -12.74 -6.44
N TYR A 28 33.07 -13.83 -5.93
CA TYR A 28 33.37 -14.47 -4.65
C TYR A 28 33.61 -15.96 -4.91
N SER A 29 34.88 -16.34 -5.04
CA SER A 29 35.25 -17.69 -5.44
C SER A 29 35.20 -18.69 -4.27
N ASP A 30 35.00 -19.95 -4.62
CA ASP A 30 35.14 -21.11 -3.75
C ASP A 30 34.29 -21.06 -2.46
N LYS A 31 33.04 -20.60 -2.56
CA LYS A 31 32.12 -20.52 -1.41
C LYS A 31 31.16 -21.71 -1.39
N LYS A 32 31.16 -22.45 -0.28
CA LYS A 32 30.21 -23.55 -0.04
C LYS A 32 28.80 -23.05 0.31
N PHE A 33 28.72 -21.94 1.05
CA PHE A 33 27.46 -21.28 1.41
C PHE A 33 27.36 -19.92 0.74
N ILE A 34 26.17 -19.57 0.25
CA ILE A 34 25.87 -18.19 -0.17
C ILE A 34 26.13 -17.19 0.99
N LEU A 35 25.84 -17.63 2.22
CA LEU A 35 26.15 -16.90 3.45
C LEU A 35 27.58 -16.36 3.46
N SER A 36 28.56 -17.16 3.06
CA SER A 36 29.97 -16.75 3.02
C SER A 36 30.23 -15.63 2.01
N ALA A 37 29.59 -15.68 0.83
CA ALA A 37 29.72 -14.62 -0.16
C ALA A 37 29.04 -13.32 0.29
N LEU A 38 27.84 -13.44 0.88
CA LEU A 38 27.09 -12.28 1.40
C LEU A 38 27.82 -11.62 2.56
N ASP A 39 28.36 -12.41 3.51
CA ASP A 39 29.04 -11.86 4.67
C ASP A 39 30.37 -11.20 4.30
N GLU A 40 31.11 -11.76 3.35
CA GLU A 40 32.31 -11.11 2.80
C GLU A 40 31.96 -9.81 2.04
N HIS A 41 30.80 -9.74 1.40
CA HIS A 41 30.37 -8.54 0.68
C HIS A 41 29.89 -7.42 1.60
N TYR A 42 28.99 -7.73 2.53
CA TYR A 42 28.31 -6.71 3.33
C TYR A 42 28.91 -6.52 4.72
N ASN A 43 29.66 -7.51 5.22
CA ASN A 43 30.21 -7.59 6.57
C ASN A 43 29.11 -7.39 7.63
N PHE A 44 28.34 -8.44 7.90
CA PHE A 44 27.23 -8.36 8.85
C PHE A 44 27.72 -8.25 10.29
N ASP A 45 26.97 -7.57 11.15
CA ASP A 45 27.22 -7.54 12.59
C ASP A 45 26.53 -8.72 13.30
N LYS A 46 25.39 -9.17 12.74
CA LYS A 46 24.64 -10.31 13.26
C LYS A 46 24.07 -11.18 12.13
N ILE A 47 24.14 -12.49 12.31
CA ILE A 47 23.64 -13.48 11.35
C ILE A 47 22.71 -14.45 12.08
N PHE A 48 21.44 -14.44 11.71
CA PHE A 48 20.47 -15.45 12.13
C PHE A 48 20.47 -16.58 11.11
N VAL A 49 20.93 -17.76 11.54
CA VAL A 49 20.96 -18.98 10.73
C VAL A 49 19.74 -19.80 11.09
N LEU A 50 18.81 -19.89 10.15
CA LEU A 50 17.56 -20.59 10.30
C LEU A 50 17.68 -22.00 9.74
N GLY A 51 17.30 -23.01 10.50
CA GLY A 51 17.29 -24.38 10.03
C GLY A 51 16.21 -25.21 10.69
N THR A 52 15.87 -26.33 10.07
CA THR A 52 15.02 -27.35 10.66
C THR A 52 15.87 -28.40 11.38
N THR A 53 15.23 -29.37 12.05
CA THR A 53 15.95 -30.51 12.65
C THR A 53 16.69 -31.35 11.62
N SER A 54 16.25 -31.34 10.35
CA SER A 54 16.93 -32.04 9.25
C SER A 54 17.77 -31.13 8.36
N SER A 55 18.12 -29.92 8.82
CA SER A 55 19.01 -29.04 8.06
C SER A 55 20.46 -29.53 8.11
N MET A 56 21.28 -29.10 7.15
CA MET A 56 22.70 -29.49 7.03
C MET A 56 23.62 -28.82 8.06
N TRP A 57 23.31 -29.03 9.33
CA TRP A 57 24.08 -28.48 10.44
C TRP A 57 25.52 -29.01 10.46
N ASP A 58 25.78 -30.19 9.90
CA ASP A 58 27.11 -30.78 9.70
C ASP A 58 27.96 -29.98 8.71
N ALA A 59 27.40 -29.60 7.56
CA ALA A 59 28.08 -28.72 6.61
C ALA A 59 28.28 -27.32 7.22
N PHE A 60 27.34 -26.85 8.03
CA PHE A 60 27.47 -25.58 8.73
C PHE A 60 28.55 -25.63 9.84
N TYR A 61 28.70 -26.76 10.54
CA TYR A 61 29.80 -26.99 11.49
C TYR A 61 31.16 -26.82 10.81
N GLU A 62 31.35 -27.43 9.65
CA GLU A 62 32.59 -27.28 8.86
C GLU A 62 32.83 -25.81 8.47
N HIS A 63 31.77 -25.08 8.09
CA HIS A 63 31.87 -23.64 7.83
C HIS A 63 32.32 -22.86 9.07
N ILE A 64 31.75 -23.12 10.25
CA ILE A 64 32.14 -22.45 11.49
C ILE A 64 33.57 -22.81 11.92
N CYS A 65 34.00 -24.07 11.75
CA CYS A 65 35.39 -24.47 11.97
C CYS A 65 36.35 -23.62 11.13
N ASN A 66 36.06 -23.45 9.84
CA ASN A 66 36.88 -22.62 8.95
C ASN A 66 36.87 -21.14 9.36
N VAL A 67 35.71 -20.59 9.75
CA VAL A 67 35.59 -19.18 10.19
C VAL A 67 36.37 -18.92 11.49
N THR A 68 36.44 -19.92 12.37
CA THR A 68 37.05 -19.80 13.70
C THR A 68 38.47 -20.35 13.78
N GLU A 69 39.00 -20.84 12.66
CA GLU A 69 40.28 -21.53 12.56
C GLU A 69 40.41 -22.75 13.50
N ASN A 70 39.27 -23.37 13.86
CA ASN A 70 39.24 -24.62 14.61
C ASN A 70 39.31 -25.82 13.66
N PRO A 71 40.02 -26.91 14.01
CA PRO A 71 40.05 -28.11 13.20
C PRO A 71 38.68 -28.80 13.23
N SER A 72 38.11 -29.08 12.06
CA SER A 72 36.93 -29.95 11.97
C SER A 72 37.33 -31.39 12.23
N THR A 73 36.56 -32.10 13.08
CA THR A 73 36.76 -33.53 13.32
C THR A 73 35.76 -34.35 12.50
N VAL A 74 36.20 -35.50 12.00
CA VAL A 74 35.31 -36.45 11.31
C VAL A 74 34.23 -36.96 12.25
N GLU A 75 34.58 -37.13 13.52
CA GLU A 75 33.68 -37.62 14.58
C GLU A 75 32.52 -36.65 14.81
N ASP A 76 32.78 -35.36 15.04
CA ASP A 76 31.73 -34.35 15.23
C ASP A 76 30.90 -34.14 13.97
N TYR A 77 31.55 -34.11 12.80
CA TYR A 77 30.85 -33.99 11.51
C TYR A 77 29.85 -35.13 11.32
N MET A 78 30.30 -36.38 11.50
CA MET A 78 29.44 -37.57 11.37
C MET A 78 28.37 -37.61 12.48
N PHE A 79 28.70 -37.21 13.71
CA PHE A 79 27.74 -37.14 14.81
C PHE A 79 26.58 -36.21 14.52
N ILE A 80 26.85 -34.99 14.02
CA ILE A 80 25.81 -34.04 13.63
C ILE A 80 25.04 -34.58 12.41
N GLY A 81 25.76 -35.06 11.39
CA GLY A 81 25.16 -35.54 10.14
C GLY A 81 24.19 -36.71 10.35
N LEU A 82 24.51 -37.67 11.22
CA LEU A 82 23.63 -38.81 11.53
C LEU A 82 22.32 -38.37 12.20
N GLN A 83 22.38 -37.40 13.11
CA GLN A 83 21.18 -36.84 13.74
C GLN A 83 20.32 -36.11 12.70
N CYS A 84 20.93 -35.25 11.89
CA CYS A 84 20.20 -34.42 10.91
C CYS A 84 19.59 -35.25 9.77
N THR A 85 20.28 -36.31 9.31
CA THR A 85 19.77 -37.18 8.24
C THR A 85 18.68 -38.15 8.70
N SER A 86 18.63 -38.47 10.00
CA SER A 86 17.56 -39.29 10.59
C SER A 86 16.35 -38.48 11.08
N ALA A 87 16.53 -37.18 11.28
CA ALA A 87 15.47 -36.27 11.70
C ALA A 87 14.39 -36.07 10.64
N ASN A 88 13.16 -35.83 11.11
CA ASN A 88 12.01 -35.51 10.28
C ASN A 88 11.12 -34.47 10.97
N HIS A 89 9.94 -34.20 10.40
CA HIS A 89 9.01 -33.18 10.89
C HIS A 89 8.47 -33.43 12.31
N GLU A 90 8.51 -34.68 12.80
CA GLU A 90 8.08 -35.05 14.15
C GLU A 90 9.22 -34.96 15.18
N THR A 91 10.48 -34.86 14.74
CA THR A 91 11.65 -34.79 15.61
C THR A 91 11.65 -33.48 16.41
N ASN A 92 11.87 -33.56 17.73
CA ASN A 92 11.98 -32.37 18.56
C ASN A 92 13.34 -31.69 18.35
N PHE A 93 13.39 -30.36 18.43
CA PHE A 93 14.65 -29.62 18.32
C PHE A 93 15.64 -30.00 19.44
N LEU A 94 15.14 -30.37 20.62
CA LEU A 94 15.96 -30.83 21.75
C LEU A 94 16.66 -32.16 21.49
N ASP A 95 16.21 -32.91 20.48
CA ASP A 95 16.79 -34.21 20.12
C ASP A 95 17.95 -34.08 19.12
N VAL A 96 18.24 -32.86 18.63
CA VAL A 96 19.37 -32.57 17.74
C VAL A 96 20.45 -31.82 18.51
N ASP A 97 21.53 -32.54 18.83
CA ASP A 97 22.66 -31.98 19.58
C ASP A 97 23.62 -31.22 18.65
N LEU A 98 23.55 -29.88 18.72
CA LEU A 98 24.46 -28.96 18.04
C LEU A 98 25.59 -28.44 18.94
N THR A 99 25.85 -29.07 20.08
CA THR A 99 26.93 -28.69 21.00
C THR A 99 28.29 -28.51 20.30
N PRO A 100 28.70 -29.36 19.34
CA PRO A 100 29.97 -29.15 18.64
C PRO A 100 30.02 -27.84 17.85
N ILE A 101 28.88 -27.33 17.37
CA ILE A 101 28.78 -26.03 16.72
C ILE A 101 28.76 -24.92 17.77
N THR A 102 27.88 -25.01 18.76
CA THR A 102 27.66 -23.91 19.72
C THR A 102 28.88 -23.62 20.60
N ASN A 103 29.74 -24.61 20.83
CA ASN A 103 30.98 -24.43 21.60
C ASN A 103 32.00 -23.52 20.90
N ILE A 104 31.96 -23.44 19.58
CA ILE A 104 32.88 -22.64 18.77
C ILE A 104 32.15 -21.50 18.02
N LEU A 105 30.85 -21.33 18.23
CA LEU A 105 30.05 -20.39 17.48
C LEU A 105 30.42 -18.94 17.86
N PRO A 106 30.86 -18.10 16.91
CA PRO A 106 31.11 -16.69 17.19
C PRO A 106 29.83 -15.96 17.59
N ASP A 107 29.93 -14.95 18.47
CA ASP A 107 28.80 -14.14 18.97
C ASP A 107 27.91 -13.53 17.86
N LYS A 108 28.51 -13.28 16.69
CA LYS A 108 27.82 -12.79 15.50
C LYS A 108 26.74 -13.75 14.99
N TYR A 109 26.89 -15.06 15.19
CA TYR A 109 25.95 -16.06 14.70
C TYR A 109 24.91 -16.45 15.75
N ASN A 110 23.67 -16.58 15.32
CA ASN A 110 22.53 -16.95 16.16
C ASN A 110 21.73 -18.05 15.47
N LEU A 111 21.78 -19.26 16.01
CA LEU A 111 21.06 -20.40 15.45
C LEU A 111 19.60 -20.37 15.88
N LYS A 112 18.68 -20.56 14.94
CA LYS A 112 17.24 -20.56 15.21
C LYS A 112 16.58 -21.73 14.49
N PHE A 113 15.77 -22.48 15.23
CA PHE A 113 15.07 -23.64 14.71
C PHE A 113 13.69 -23.28 14.18
N MET A 114 13.44 -23.66 12.92
CA MET A 114 12.14 -23.60 12.28
C MET A 114 11.50 -24.98 12.25
N LYS A 115 10.18 -25.01 12.25
CA LYS A 115 9.38 -26.19 11.87
C LYS A 115 9.42 -26.40 10.36
N PHE A 116 9.03 -27.60 9.93
CA PHE A 116 8.96 -27.93 8.50
C PHE A 116 7.85 -27.13 7.78
N GLY A 117 6.81 -26.71 8.51
CA GLY A 117 5.70 -25.95 7.96
C GLY A 117 4.68 -26.84 7.25
N ILE A 118 4.49 -28.08 7.72
CA ILE A 118 3.57 -29.04 7.09
C ILE A 118 2.10 -28.84 7.50
N SER A 119 1.86 -28.00 8.52
CA SER A 119 0.54 -27.65 9.03
C SER A 119 0.44 -26.15 9.29
N GLU A 120 -0.77 -25.59 9.26
CA GLU A 120 -1.01 -24.16 9.55
C GLU A 120 -0.41 -23.73 10.91
N VAL A 121 -0.48 -24.61 11.91
CA VAL A 121 0.10 -24.39 13.24
C VAL A 121 1.62 -24.18 13.14
N GLU A 122 2.33 -25.08 12.45
CA GLU A 122 3.77 -24.92 12.23
C GLU A 122 4.12 -23.68 11.39
N MET A 123 3.28 -23.33 10.41
CA MET A 123 3.49 -22.11 9.61
C MET A 123 3.38 -20.85 10.49
N ILE A 124 2.42 -20.83 11.43
CA ILE A 124 2.25 -19.73 12.38
C ILE A 124 3.42 -19.69 13.38
N GLU A 125 3.88 -20.84 13.87
CA GLU A 125 5.07 -20.90 14.74
C GLU A 125 6.31 -20.33 14.05
N ASN A 126 6.54 -20.69 12.78
CA ASN A 126 7.63 -20.15 11.97
C ASN A 126 7.50 -18.63 11.78
N LEU A 127 6.30 -18.13 11.51
CA LEU A 127 6.06 -16.69 11.38
C LEU A 127 6.32 -15.96 12.70
N ASN A 128 5.84 -16.49 13.82
CA ASN A 128 6.05 -15.91 15.15
C ASN A 128 7.52 -15.82 15.50
N LEU A 129 8.31 -16.86 15.23
CA LEU A 129 9.76 -16.85 15.42
C LEU A 129 10.42 -15.72 14.63
N LEU A 130 10.07 -15.56 13.35
CA LEU A 130 10.65 -14.51 12.51
C LEU A 130 10.23 -13.12 13.00
N ILE A 131 8.97 -12.94 13.39
CA ILE A 131 8.49 -11.69 13.99
C ILE A 131 9.27 -11.39 15.27
N GLU A 132 9.45 -12.36 16.17
CA GLU A 132 10.20 -12.20 17.41
C GLU A 132 11.66 -11.78 17.15
N ILE A 133 12.32 -12.41 16.17
CA ILE A 133 13.67 -12.01 15.75
C ILE A 133 13.68 -10.53 15.35
N THR A 134 12.65 -10.07 14.65
CA THR A 134 12.55 -8.70 14.13
C THR A 134 12.08 -7.68 15.15
N GLU A 135 11.29 -8.07 16.16
CA GLU A 135 10.85 -7.20 17.25
C GLU A 135 12.04 -6.74 18.10
N ASN A 136 13.01 -7.64 18.31
CA ASN A 136 14.24 -7.36 19.05
C ASN A 136 15.26 -6.51 18.27
N LEU A 137 14.93 -6.03 17.07
CA LEU A 137 15.80 -5.18 16.26
C LEU A 137 15.50 -3.70 16.49
N GLU A 138 16.53 -2.92 16.77
CA GLU A 138 16.44 -1.44 16.88
C GLU A 138 16.22 -0.79 15.51
N GLU A 139 15.65 0.42 15.48
CA GLU A 139 15.27 1.14 14.25
C GLU A 139 16.45 1.41 13.29
N GLU A 140 17.67 1.48 13.81
CA GLU A 140 18.89 1.78 13.03
C GLU A 140 19.53 0.55 12.36
N HIS A 141 18.94 -0.64 12.50
CA HIS A 141 19.49 -1.85 11.89
C HIS A 141 19.13 -1.97 10.40
N GLU A 142 20.11 -2.38 9.62
CA GLU A 142 19.94 -2.77 8.22
C GLU A 142 19.68 -4.27 8.15
N ILE A 143 18.55 -4.67 7.58
CA ILE A 143 18.10 -6.05 7.50
C ILE A 143 18.28 -6.57 6.09
N TYR A 144 18.86 -7.76 6.01
CA TYR A 144 19.11 -8.49 4.79
C TYR A 144 18.53 -9.90 4.90
N LEU A 145 17.86 -10.35 3.85
CA LEU A 145 17.20 -11.65 3.82
C LEU A 145 17.82 -12.51 2.73
N ASP A 146 18.13 -13.77 3.02
CA ASP A 146 18.60 -14.74 2.04
C ASP A 146 17.53 -15.83 1.84
N LEU A 147 17.06 -15.95 0.60
CA LEU A 147 15.97 -16.84 0.18
C LEU A 147 16.48 -18.06 -0.60
N THR A 148 17.80 -18.31 -0.61
CA THR A 148 18.43 -19.31 -1.49
C THR A 148 18.10 -20.74 -1.11
N HIS A 149 18.02 -21.02 0.20
CA HIS A 149 17.85 -22.38 0.69
C HIS A 149 16.64 -22.54 1.62
N GLY A 150 16.35 -23.80 1.93
CA GLY A 150 15.18 -24.22 2.71
C GLY A 150 13.98 -24.56 1.82
N PHE A 151 12.84 -24.80 2.46
CA PHE A 151 11.59 -25.03 1.75
C PHE A 151 11.16 -23.75 1.00
N ARG A 152 10.47 -23.91 -0.14
CA ARG A 152 9.95 -22.76 -0.91
C ARG A 152 9.02 -21.86 -0.08
N SER A 153 8.32 -22.45 0.90
CA SER A 153 7.51 -21.71 1.88
C SER A 153 8.31 -20.70 2.69
N ASN A 154 9.61 -20.95 2.94
CA ASN A 154 10.47 -20.05 3.69
C ASN A 154 10.65 -18.70 3.00
N ALA A 155 10.77 -18.70 1.66
CA ALA A 155 10.82 -17.47 0.88
C ALA A 155 9.55 -16.62 1.08
N PHE A 156 8.38 -17.26 1.17
CA PHE A 156 7.13 -16.57 1.46
C PHE A 156 7.08 -16.04 2.90
N TYR A 157 7.57 -16.78 3.90
CA TYR A 157 7.64 -16.29 5.27
C TYR A 157 8.52 -15.05 5.39
N MET A 158 9.71 -15.08 4.78
CA MET A 158 10.61 -13.92 4.74
C MET A 158 9.99 -12.71 4.05
N PHE A 159 9.27 -12.94 2.95
CA PHE A 159 8.53 -11.87 2.29
C PHE A 159 7.39 -11.31 3.17
N MET A 160 6.68 -12.15 3.92
CA MET A 160 5.66 -11.69 4.87
C MET A 160 6.28 -10.88 6.01
N VAL A 161 7.42 -11.32 6.53
CA VAL A 161 8.16 -10.63 7.60
C VAL A 161 8.66 -9.27 7.13
N MET A 162 9.14 -9.17 5.88
CA MET A 162 9.47 -7.89 5.25
C MET A 162 8.26 -6.93 5.26
N ASN A 163 7.07 -7.42 4.88
CA ASN A 163 5.86 -6.60 4.92
C ASN A 163 5.48 -6.22 6.35
N TYR A 164 5.66 -7.11 7.33
CA TYR A 164 5.42 -6.81 8.74
C TYR A 164 6.35 -5.70 9.25
N ILE A 165 7.66 -5.79 8.97
CA ILE A 165 8.65 -4.78 9.35
C ILE A 165 8.30 -3.41 8.75
N ASN A 166 7.97 -3.38 7.46
CA ASN A 166 7.63 -2.14 6.76
C ASN A 166 6.30 -1.56 7.26
N ASP A 167 5.23 -2.34 7.22
CA ASP A 167 3.87 -1.83 7.39
C ASP A 167 3.38 -1.79 8.83
N VAL A 168 3.91 -2.65 9.71
CA VAL A 168 3.51 -2.71 11.13
C VAL A 168 4.51 -1.99 12.02
N LYS A 169 5.82 -2.29 11.90
CA LYS A 169 6.85 -1.56 12.66
C LYS A 169 7.14 -0.17 12.09
N GLY A 170 6.76 0.11 10.84
CA GLY A 170 7.02 1.40 10.19
C GLY A 170 8.47 1.59 9.74
N LEU A 171 9.27 0.52 9.70
CA LEU A 171 10.70 0.57 9.40
C LEU A 171 10.99 0.38 7.91
N ASN A 172 10.31 1.17 7.07
CA ASN A 172 10.28 1.00 5.61
C ASN A 172 11.67 0.97 4.93
N ASP A 173 12.66 1.63 5.53
CA ASP A 173 14.03 1.72 5.00
C ASP A 173 15.00 0.71 5.63
N SER A 174 14.56 -0.11 6.58
CA SER A 174 15.43 -1.07 7.27
C SER A 174 15.84 -2.25 6.36
N ILE A 175 14.96 -2.70 5.47
CA ILE A 175 15.26 -3.81 4.54
C ILE A 175 16.15 -3.31 3.39
N LYS A 176 17.44 -3.65 3.45
CA LYS A 176 18.44 -3.21 2.46
C LYS A 176 18.67 -4.21 1.32
N GLY A 177 18.41 -5.49 1.53
CA GLY A 177 18.60 -6.50 0.49
C GLY A 177 17.79 -7.77 0.71
N ILE A 178 17.34 -8.36 -0.39
CA ILE A 178 16.68 -9.67 -0.40
C ILE A 178 17.40 -10.49 -1.45
N PHE A 179 18.16 -11.50 -1.05
CA PHE A 179 19.09 -12.19 -1.92
C PHE A 179 18.61 -13.58 -2.31
N TYR A 180 18.92 -13.96 -3.53
CA TYR A 180 18.70 -15.30 -4.05
C TYR A 180 19.89 -15.71 -4.92
N GLY A 181 20.62 -16.74 -4.48
CA GLY A 181 21.66 -17.38 -5.26
C GLY A 181 21.05 -18.28 -6.33
N MET A 182 21.20 -17.92 -7.60
CA MET A 182 20.53 -18.61 -8.71
C MET A 182 21.32 -19.84 -9.18
N HIS A 183 21.51 -20.82 -8.30
CA HIS A 183 22.29 -22.04 -8.55
C HIS A 183 21.83 -22.82 -9.79
N GLU A 184 20.52 -22.83 -10.05
CA GLU A 184 19.91 -23.54 -11.17
C GLU A 184 20.23 -22.90 -12.54
N SER A 185 20.77 -21.68 -12.56
CA SER A 185 21.12 -20.97 -13.79
C SER A 185 22.27 -21.60 -14.58
N LYS A 186 23.13 -22.38 -13.90
CA LYS A 186 24.37 -22.94 -14.46
C LYS A 186 25.34 -21.89 -15.02
N LEU A 187 25.21 -20.63 -14.59
CA LEU A 187 26.16 -19.57 -14.90
C LEU A 187 27.38 -19.66 -13.97
N ASN A 188 28.55 -19.31 -14.50
CA ASN A 188 29.78 -19.19 -13.72
C ASN A 188 30.44 -17.83 -14.00
N PRO A 189 30.55 -16.94 -13.00
CA PRO A 189 30.05 -17.09 -11.63
C PRO A 189 28.52 -17.15 -11.53
N THR A 190 28.00 -17.87 -10.53
CA THR A 190 26.56 -17.96 -10.22
C THR A 190 26.07 -16.62 -9.65
N PRO A 191 25.07 -15.97 -10.27
CA PRO A 191 24.61 -14.67 -9.81
C PRO A 191 23.82 -14.78 -8.51
N ILE A 192 24.08 -13.86 -7.59
CA ILE A 192 23.23 -13.56 -6.44
C ILE A 192 22.39 -12.34 -6.81
N LEU A 193 21.08 -12.55 -6.95
CA LEU A 193 20.14 -11.51 -7.35
C LEU A 193 19.62 -10.77 -6.12
N ASN A 194 19.53 -9.44 -6.21
CA ASN A 194 18.78 -8.64 -5.24
C ASN A 194 17.31 -8.52 -5.67
N LEU A 195 16.46 -9.27 -4.99
CA LEU A 195 15.01 -9.35 -5.17
C LEU A 195 14.24 -8.23 -4.46
N LYS A 196 14.91 -7.23 -3.86
CA LYS A 196 14.27 -6.04 -3.26
C LYS A 196 13.35 -5.30 -4.24
N ILE A 197 13.57 -5.46 -5.55
CA ILE A 197 12.67 -4.96 -6.61
C ILE A 197 11.20 -5.37 -6.38
N PHE A 198 10.92 -6.55 -5.81
CA PHE A 198 9.55 -6.97 -5.51
C PHE A 198 8.93 -6.18 -4.34
N SER A 199 9.74 -5.75 -3.37
CA SER A 199 9.29 -4.84 -2.31
C SER A 199 8.91 -3.48 -2.90
N GLU A 200 9.70 -2.97 -3.85
CA GLU A 200 9.42 -1.69 -4.53
C GLU A 200 8.13 -1.77 -5.35
N ILE A 201 7.91 -2.88 -6.07
CA ILE A 201 6.64 -3.14 -6.75
C ILE A 201 5.48 -3.17 -5.75
N SER A 202 5.64 -3.85 -4.61
CA SER A 202 4.60 -3.90 -3.56
C SER A 202 4.23 -2.50 -3.06
N ASN A 203 5.22 -1.66 -2.76
CA ASN A 203 5.02 -0.27 -2.32
C ASN A 203 4.30 0.57 -3.38
N LEU A 204 4.67 0.43 -4.67
CA LEU A 204 3.98 1.11 -5.76
C LEU A 204 2.52 0.65 -5.88
N LEU A 205 2.25 -0.65 -5.76
CA LEU A 205 0.88 -1.19 -5.79
C LEU A 205 0.04 -0.69 -4.62
N LYS A 206 0.62 -0.59 -3.42
CA LYS A 206 -0.01 0.01 -2.24
C LYS A 206 -0.35 1.49 -2.50
N GLY A 207 0.58 2.26 -3.07
CA GLY A 207 0.32 3.65 -3.46
C GLY A 207 -0.80 3.77 -4.50
N VAL A 208 -0.86 2.88 -5.49
CA VAL A 208 -1.98 2.84 -6.46
C VAL A 208 -3.30 2.49 -5.78
N HIS A 209 -3.29 1.56 -4.83
CA HIS A 209 -4.46 1.23 -4.02
C HIS A 209 -4.97 2.47 -3.25
N ASP A 210 -4.07 3.23 -2.63
CA ASP A 210 -4.41 4.42 -1.85
C ASP A 210 -5.00 5.54 -2.71
N ILE A 211 -4.48 5.73 -3.93
CA ILE A 211 -5.04 6.66 -4.91
C ILE A 211 -6.46 6.23 -5.30
N LYS A 212 -6.66 4.93 -5.56
CA LYS A 212 -7.94 4.40 -6.06
C LYS A 212 -9.04 4.37 -5.01
N ASN A 213 -8.69 4.12 -3.75
CA ASN A 213 -9.65 3.88 -2.68
C ASN A 213 -9.78 5.03 -1.67
N TYR A 214 -8.75 5.87 -1.53
CA TYR A 214 -8.76 7.01 -0.62
C TYR A 214 -8.46 8.35 -1.30
N GLY A 215 -8.05 8.35 -2.57
CA GLY A 215 -7.58 9.56 -3.24
C GLY A 215 -6.37 10.18 -2.60
N ASN A 216 -5.50 9.35 -2.04
CA ASN A 216 -4.32 9.74 -1.31
C ASN A 216 -3.08 9.35 -2.13
N PHE A 217 -2.19 10.31 -2.37
CA PHE A 217 -0.98 10.12 -3.14
C PHE A 217 0.30 10.09 -2.27
N TYR A 218 0.22 10.27 -0.95
CA TYR A 218 1.41 10.29 -0.07
C TYR A 218 2.20 8.97 -0.14
N THR A 219 1.52 7.82 -0.22
CA THR A 219 2.22 6.53 -0.29
C THR A 219 3.03 6.39 -1.58
N ILE A 220 2.51 6.88 -2.71
CA ILE A 220 3.23 6.78 -3.99
C ILE A 220 4.40 7.76 -4.07
N THR A 221 4.35 8.88 -3.33
CA THR A 221 5.44 9.88 -3.32
C THR A 221 6.69 9.37 -2.61
N ASN A 222 6.56 8.40 -1.68
CA ASN A 222 7.70 7.71 -1.07
C ASN A 222 8.57 6.96 -2.10
N SER A 223 7.97 6.47 -3.19
CA SER A 223 8.68 5.73 -4.25
C SER A 223 9.19 6.62 -5.39
N ILE A 224 8.92 7.92 -5.35
CA ILE A 224 9.41 8.88 -6.35
C ILE A 224 10.71 9.50 -5.81
N GLU A 225 11.64 9.90 -6.65
CA GLU A 225 12.86 10.60 -6.19
C GLU A 225 12.77 12.11 -6.43
N ASP A 226 12.16 12.53 -7.55
CA ASP A 226 12.00 13.94 -7.90
C ASP A 226 11.09 14.69 -6.91
N ASN A 227 11.71 15.50 -6.06
CA ASN A 227 11.04 16.34 -5.06
C ASN A 227 9.99 17.29 -5.68
N LYS A 228 10.16 17.75 -6.92
CA LYS A 228 9.15 18.59 -7.59
C LYS A 228 7.90 17.78 -7.92
N ILE A 229 8.07 16.52 -8.33
CA ILE A 229 6.93 15.62 -8.58
C ILE A 229 6.26 15.25 -7.25
N LYS A 230 7.03 14.88 -6.21
CA LYS A 230 6.50 14.61 -4.86
C LYS A 230 5.63 15.74 -4.37
N ASN A 231 6.17 16.96 -4.35
CA ASN A 231 5.46 18.14 -3.86
C ASN A 231 4.16 18.41 -4.63
N LYS A 232 4.10 18.14 -5.94
CA LYS A 232 2.86 18.30 -6.72
C LYS A 232 1.80 17.27 -6.32
N LEU A 233 2.19 16.01 -6.14
CA LEU A 233 1.29 14.93 -5.73
C LEU A 233 0.83 15.08 -4.27
N ASP A 234 1.72 15.47 -3.37
CA ASP A 234 1.39 15.75 -1.97
C ASP A 234 0.45 16.95 -1.85
N ASN A 235 0.73 18.03 -2.58
CA ASN A 235 -0.16 19.20 -2.59
C ASN A 235 -1.54 18.87 -3.20
N PHE A 236 -1.59 18.00 -4.21
CA PHE A 236 -2.86 17.53 -4.73
C PHE A 236 -3.65 16.73 -3.68
N SER A 237 -2.97 15.85 -2.94
CA SER A 237 -3.57 15.12 -1.80
C SER A 237 -4.05 16.08 -0.71
N ASN A 238 -3.27 17.11 -0.38
CA ASN A 238 -3.64 18.14 0.60
C ASN A 238 -4.93 18.86 0.19
N SER A 239 -5.02 19.32 -1.06
CA SER A 239 -6.21 20.02 -1.59
C SER A 239 -7.46 19.13 -1.55
N LEU A 240 -7.32 17.82 -1.83
CA LEU A 240 -8.41 16.84 -1.70
C LEU A 240 -8.83 16.64 -0.24
N ASN A 241 -7.87 16.47 0.66
CA ASN A 241 -8.13 16.15 2.06
C ASN A 241 -8.82 17.30 2.83
N ILE A 242 -8.47 18.56 2.54
CA ILE A 242 -9.14 19.73 3.11
C ILE A 242 -10.38 20.18 2.30
N ASN A 243 -10.69 19.48 1.21
CA ASN A 243 -11.83 19.75 0.32
C ASN A 243 -11.80 21.14 -0.35
N TYR A 244 -10.62 21.66 -0.70
CA TYR A 244 -10.49 22.92 -1.45
C TYR A 244 -10.68 22.68 -2.95
N ILE A 245 -11.94 22.47 -3.36
CA ILE A 245 -12.29 22.03 -4.72
C ILE A 245 -11.79 22.96 -5.84
N GLY A 246 -11.73 24.26 -5.58
CA GLY A 246 -11.14 25.22 -6.52
C GLY A 246 -9.67 24.91 -6.83
N GLU A 247 -8.88 24.59 -5.80
CA GLU A 247 -7.49 24.15 -5.98
C GLU A 247 -7.41 22.79 -6.65
N VAL A 248 -8.25 21.82 -6.23
CA VAL A 248 -8.30 20.49 -6.87
C VAL A 248 -8.48 20.64 -8.38
N LYS A 249 -9.47 21.45 -8.81
CA LYS A 249 -9.74 21.71 -10.22
C LYS A 249 -8.55 22.30 -10.96
N ASN A 250 -7.88 23.28 -10.36
CA ASN A 250 -6.70 23.92 -10.95
C ASN A 250 -5.53 22.93 -11.08
N ARG A 251 -5.30 22.10 -10.06
CA ARG A 251 -4.20 21.14 -9.99
C ARG A 251 -4.39 19.90 -10.85
N LEU A 252 -5.63 19.57 -11.27
CA LEU A 252 -5.85 18.47 -12.24
C LEU A 252 -5.04 18.68 -13.53
N ASN A 253 -4.87 19.93 -13.98
CA ASN A 253 -4.04 20.22 -15.15
C ASN A 253 -2.55 19.97 -14.88
N GLU A 254 -2.08 20.22 -13.65
CA GLU A 254 -0.69 19.95 -13.24
C GLU A 254 -0.38 18.46 -13.25
N LEU A 255 -1.35 17.60 -12.91
CA LEU A 255 -1.20 16.15 -12.96
C LEU A 255 -0.88 15.63 -14.36
N ASN A 256 -1.40 16.25 -15.43
CA ASN A 256 -1.03 15.88 -16.80
C ASN A 256 0.48 16.09 -17.06
N ASN A 257 1.07 17.15 -16.50
CA ASN A 257 2.50 17.40 -16.61
C ASN A 257 3.31 16.43 -15.75
N VAL A 258 2.81 16.08 -14.56
CA VAL A 258 3.40 15.03 -13.72
C VAL A 258 3.42 13.70 -14.46
N ILE A 259 2.32 13.31 -15.10
CA ILE A 259 2.22 12.07 -15.89
C ILE A 259 3.26 12.04 -17.02
N LYS A 260 3.50 13.16 -17.71
CA LYS A 260 4.53 13.24 -18.75
C LYS A 260 5.92 13.02 -18.18
N ALA A 261 6.27 13.75 -17.12
CA ALA A 261 7.57 13.60 -16.45
C ALA A 261 7.79 12.16 -15.93
N LEU A 262 6.77 11.54 -15.35
CA LEU A 262 6.83 10.15 -14.89
C LEU A 262 6.96 9.12 -16.03
N LYS A 263 6.60 9.45 -17.26
CA LYS A 263 6.82 8.58 -18.44
C LYS A 263 8.23 8.71 -19.02
N GLU A 264 8.96 9.75 -18.62
CA GLU A 264 10.31 10.06 -19.08
C GLU A 264 11.37 9.69 -18.04
N THR A 265 10.97 9.18 -16.87
CA THR A 265 11.90 8.72 -15.83
C THR A 265 12.66 7.46 -16.26
N ASP A 266 13.92 7.38 -15.82
CA ASP A 266 14.78 6.20 -16.00
C ASP A 266 14.34 5.02 -15.11
N ASN A 267 13.47 5.23 -14.12
CA ASN A 267 12.93 4.15 -13.28
C ASN A 267 11.79 3.41 -14.03
N PRO A 268 12.01 2.16 -14.50
CA PRO A 268 11.04 1.45 -15.33
C PRO A 268 9.76 1.09 -14.58
N LEU A 269 9.84 0.84 -13.27
CA LEU A 269 8.67 0.50 -12.45
C LEU A 269 7.73 1.69 -12.29
N ILE A 270 8.30 2.87 -11.98
CA ILE A 270 7.53 4.11 -11.86
C ILE A 270 6.84 4.43 -13.18
N ASN A 271 7.59 4.41 -14.28
CA ASN A 271 7.08 4.66 -15.63
C ASN A 271 5.90 3.74 -15.98
N MET A 272 6.03 2.46 -15.68
CA MET A 272 5.02 1.45 -16.02
C MET A 272 3.73 1.56 -15.18
N ILE A 273 3.85 1.89 -13.89
CA ILE A 273 2.77 1.77 -12.90
C ILE A 273 2.08 3.11 -12.63
N VAL A 274 2.83 4.14 -12.23
CA VAL A 274 2.26 5.37 -11.66
C VAL A 274 1.46 6.18 -12.69
N PRO A 275 1.96 6.42 -13.92
CA PRO A 275 1.19 7.10 -14.96
C PRO A 275 -0.17 6.46 -15.24
N LYS A 276 -0.28 5.12 -15.21
CA LYS A 276 -1.54 4.43 -15.46
C LYS A 276 -2.56 4.73 -14.37
N ALA A 277 -2.15 4.70 -13.10
CA ALA A 277 -3.02 5.03 -11.97
C ALA A 277 -3.49 6.50 -12.02
N LEU A 278 -2.57 7.44 -12.28
CA LEU A 278 -2.93 8.86 -12.41
C LEU A 278 -3.88 9.10 -13.59
N ASN A 279 -3.66 8.47 -14.75
CA ASN A 279 -4.56 8.59 -15.89
C ASN A 279 -5.96 8.05 -15.56
N GLN A 280 -6.06 6.88 -14.91
CA GLN A 280 -7.36 6.32 -14.49
C GLN A 280 -8.12 7.25 -13.53
N PHE A 281 -7.40 7.99 -12.68
CA PHE A 281 -8.01 9.02 -11.84
C PHE A 281 -8.49 10.22 -12.67
N LEU A 282 -7.64 10.75 -13.57
CA LEU A 282 -7.95 11.92 -14.38
C LEU A 282 -9.12 11.71 -15.35
N THR A 283 -9.28 10.51 -15.91
CA THR A 283 -10.37 10.24 -16.86
C THR A 283 -11.76 10.44 -16.25
N LYS A 284 -11.92 10.26 -14.92
CA LYS A 284 -13.18 10.54 -14.21
C LYS A 284 -13.64 12.00 -14.37
N PHE A 285 -12.69 12.93 -14.46
CA PHE A 285 -12.97 14.37 -14.55
C PHE A 285 -12.81 14.92 -15.98
N SER A 286 -12.50 14.05 -16.93
CA SER A 286 -12.34 14.44 -18.33
C SER A 286 -13.68 14.92 -18.92
N ASN A 287 -13.62 15.93 -19.79
CA ASN A 287 -14.77 16.48 -20.53
C ASN A 287 -15.87 17.16 -19.68
N ILE A 288 -15.63 17.44 -18.39
CA ILE A 288 -16.56 18.21 -17.56
C ILE A 288 -16.26 19.71 -17.70
N LYS A 289 -17.20 20.47 -18.29
CA LYS A 289 -17.02 21.90 -18.56
C LYS A 289 -17.57 22.77 -17.44
N ASP A 290 -18.78 22.47 -16.99
CA ASP A 290 -19.50 23.26 -16.02
C ASP A 290 -19.10 22.93 -14.57
N ASN A 291 -19.19 23.93 -13.70
CA ASN A 291 -18.71 23.80 -12.32
C ASN A 291 -19.60 22.87 -11.47
N TYR A 292 -20.92 22.88 -11.70
CA TYR A 292 -21.85 22.07 -10.92
C TYR A 292 -21.72 20.58 -11.23
N SER A 293 -21.50 20.18 -12.49
CA SER A 293 -21.22 18.78 -12.83
C SER A 293 -19.88 18.33 -12.30
N PHE A 294 -18.87 19.21 -12.28
CA PHE A 294 -17.56 18.90 -11.69
C PHE A 294 -17.68 18.61 -10.19
N LEU A 295 -18.42 19.46 -9.45
CA LEU A 295 -18.72 19.25 -8.04
C LEU A 295 -19.51 17.95 -7.81
N LEU A 296 -20.50 17.65 -8.66
CA LEU A 296 -21.28 16.42 -8.54
C LEU A 296 -20.44 15.16 -8.81
N GLU A 297 -19.54 15.19 -9.80
CA GLU A 297 -18.65 14.06 -10.08
C GLU A 297 -17.62 13.87 -8.95
N ILE A 298 -17.06 14.95 -8.39
CA ILE A 298 -16.21 14.86 -7.20
C ILE A 298 -17.00 14.28 -6.02
N SER A 299 -18.24 14.70 -5.80
CA SER A 299 -19.10 14.15 -4.75
C SER A 299 -19.29 12.64 -4.90
N LYS A 300 -19.53 12.18 -6.13
CA LYS A 300 -19.63 10.76 -6.45
C LYS A 300 -18.34 10.02 -6.18
N TRP A 301 -17.21 10.59 -6.60
CA TRP A 301 -15.92 10.01 -6.32
C TRP A 301 -15.66 9.91 -4.80
N TYR A 302 -15.95 10.96 -4.01
CA TYR A 302 -15.84 10.88 -2.55
C TYR A 302 -16.70 9.77 -1.93
N TYR A 303 -17.90 9.53 -2.46
CA TYR A 303 -18.72 8.39 -2.05
C TYR A 303 -18.05 7.05 -2.35
N GLU A 304 -17.47 6.89 -3.55
CA GLU A 304 -16.69 5.69 -3.93
C GLU A 304 -15.50 5.47 -2.97
N GLN A 305 -14.90 6.56 -2.46
CA GLN A 305 -13.80 6.51 -1.48
C GLN A 305 -14.26 6.37 -0.02
N LYS A 306 -15.55 6.14 0.24
CA LYS A 306 -16.17 6.12 1.58
C LYS A 306 -16.02 7.42 2.37
N LYS A 307 -15.69 8.55 1.72
CA LYS A 307 -15.65 9.91 2.31
C LYS A 307 -17.05 10.53 2.31
N TYR A 308 -18.00 9.89 3.00
CA TYR A 308 -19.43 10.20 2.94
C TYR A 308 -19.76 11.65 3.37
N ALA A 309 -19.08 12.14 4.40
CA ALA A 309 -19.24 13.52 4.86
C ALA A 309 -18.90 14.53 3.75
N THR A 310 -17.72 14.39 3.16
CA THR A 310 -17.24 15.25 2.07
C THR A 310 -18.07 15.12 0.80
N SER A 311 -18.60 13.92 0.54
CA SER A 311 -19.58 13.70 -0.53
C SER A 311 -20.82 14.59 -0.33
N TYR A 312 -21.45 14.57 0.85
CA TYR A 312 -22.60 15.43 1.15
C TYR A 312 -22.30 16.93 1.08
N LEU A 313 -21.12 17.35 1.57
CA LEU A 313 -20.69 18.75 1.49
C LEU A 313 -20.62 19.19 0.02
N THR A 314 -19.89 18.45 -0.80
CA THR A 314 -19.67 18.80 -2.21
C THR A 314 -20.95 18.65 -3.04
N MET A 315 -21.82 17.68 -2.73
CA MET A 315 -23.14 17.54 -3.37
C MET A 315 -24.05 18.75 -3.11
N ARG A 316 -24.01 19.33 -1.91
CA ARG A 316 -24.76 20.56 -1.62
C ARG A 316 -24.24 21.73 -2.45
N GLU A 317 -22.92 21.86 -2.55
CA GLU A 317 -22.30 22.91 -3.36
C GLU A 317 -22.62 22.73 -4.84
N SER A 318 -22.73 21.50 -5.36
CA SER A 318 -23.13 21.25 -6.74
C SER A 318 -24.54 21.77 -7.05
N ILE A 319 -25.50 21.56 -6.14
CA ILE A 319 -26.87 22.09 -6.25
C ILE A 319 -26.86 23.62 -6.26
N THR A 320 -26.09 24.21 -5.34
CA THR A 320 -25.99 25.68 -5.23
C THR A 320 -25.38 26.27 -6.50
N ALA A 321 -24.30 25.68 -7.02
CA ALA A 321 -23.64 26.09 -8.25
C ALA A 321 -24.56 25.94 -9.47
N PHE A 322 -25.34 24.85 -9.56
CA PHE A 322 -26.31 24.65 -10.63
C PHE A 322 -27.40 25.73 -10.60
N PHE A 323 -27.93 26.02 -9.41
CA PHE A 323 -28.93 27.07 -9.24
C PHE A 323 -28.37 28.45 -9.61
N CYS A 324 -27.14 28.79 -9.17
CA CYS A 324 -26.49 30.03 -9.57
C CYS A 324 -26.35 30.15 -11.10
N ASP A 325 -25.87 29.09 -11.76
CA ASP A 325 -25.66 29.07 -13.21
C ASP A 325 -26.97 29.25 -13.99
N LYS A 326 -28.04 28.54 -13.59
CA LYS A 326 -29.31 28.54 -14.34
C LYS A 326 -30.27 29.68 -13.97
N TYR A 327 -30.27 30.11 -12.72
CA TYR A 327 -31.17 31.15 -12.21
C TYR A 327 -30.54 32.54 -12.25
N LEU A 328 -29.35 32.69 -11.66
CA LEU A 328 -28.69 33.99 -11.46
C LEU A 328 -27.70 34.34 -12.58
N GLY A 329 -27.40 33.40 -13.47
CA GLY A 329 -26.52 33.57 -14.62
C GLY A 329 -25.03 33.74 -14.28
N SER A 330 -24.64 33.73 -12.99
CA SER A 330 -23.25 33.75 -12.55
C SER A 330 -23.08 33.25 -11.11
N SER A 331 -21.87 32.84 -10.74
CA SER A 331 -21.51 32.29 -9.42
C SER A 331 -20.61 33.23 -8.61
N THR A 332 -20.98 34.51 -8.50
CA THR A 332 -20.31 35.45 -7.59
C THR A 332 -20.60 35.08 -6.13
N LYS A 333 -19.82 35.61 -5.18
CA LYS A 333 -20.07 35.37 -3.75
C LYS A 333 -21.49 35.81 -3.34
N GLU A 334 -21.92 36.98 -3.80
CA GLU A 334 -23.27 37.51 -3.57
C GLU A 334 -24.34 36.57 -4.13
N ASN A 335 -24.16 36.07 -5.36
CA ASN A 335 -25.09 35.14 -5.97
C ASN A 335 -25.17 33.79 -5.24
N ILE A 336 -24.06 33.31 -4.68
CA ILE A 336 -24.04 32.09 -3.88
C ILE A 336 -24.87 32.28 -2.60
N GLU A 337 -24.74 33.42 -1.93
CA GLU A 337 -25.54 33.77 -0.75
C GLU A 337 -27.02 33.91 -1.10
N GLU A 338 -27.33 34.59 -2.21
CA GLU A 338 -28.68 34.74 -2.74
C GLU A 338 -29.31 33.38 -3.10
N ALA A 339 -28.58 32.54 -3.85
CA ALA A 339 -29.04 31.21 -4.22
C ALA A 339 -29.37 30.37 -2.99
N ASN A 340 -28.52 30.38 -1.98
CA ASN A 340 -28.78 29.69 -0.71
C ASN A 340 -30.03 30.23 -0.02
N SER A 341 -30.19 31.55 0.04
CA SER A 341 -31.37 32.19 0.64
C SER A 341 -32.65 31.82 -0.11
N LYS A 342 -32.65 31.92 -1.44
CA LYS A 342 -33.78 31.58 -2.31
C LYS A 342 -34.14 30.11 -2.21
N LEU A 343 -33.18 29.18 -2.28
CA LEU A 343 -33.43 27.74 -2.11
C LEU A 343 -34.10 27.43 -0.77
N ASN A 344 -33.67 28.07 0.33
CA ASN A 344 -34.31 27.92 1.64
C ASN A 344 -35.72 28.50 1.68
N ARG A 345 -35.94 29.68 1.06
CA ARG A 345 -37.28 30.31 0.98
C ARG A 345 -38.25 29.46 0.16
N LEU A 346 -37.84 29.00 -1.01
CA LEU A 346 -38.64 28.15 -1.90
C LEU A 346 -39.07 26.85 -1.20
N HIS A 347 -38.15 26.24 -0.43
CA HIS A 347 -38.49 25.07 0.38
C HIS A 347 -39.58 25.37 1.42
N ASN A 348 -39.49 26.51 2.10
CA ASN A 348 -40.46 26.89 3.15
C ASN A 348 -41.82 27.29 2.57
N SER A 349 -41.84 27.98 1.42
CA SER A 349 -43.08 28.38 0.74
C SER A 349 -43.77 27.23 0.01
N TYR A 350 -43.07 26.12 -0.26
CA TYR A 350 -43.60 24.94 -0.96
C TYR A 350 -44.89 24.37 -0.34
N LYS A 351 -45.08 24.49 0.98
CA LYS A 351 -46.31 24.03 1.64
C LYS A 351 -47.57 24.80 1.22
N ASN A 352 -47.41 26.03 0.71
CA ASN A 352 -48.49 26.98 0.44
C ASN A 352 -48.73 27.23 -1.06
N THR A 353 -48.11 26.46 -1.95
CA THR A 353 -48.22 26.67 -3.41
C THR A 353 -49.52 26.14 -4.02
N ASP A 354 -50.03 26.86 -5.01
CA ASP A 354 -51.29 26.59 -5.71
C ASP A 354 -51.34 25.20 -6.38
N LYS A 355 -52.55 24.63 -6.47
CA LYS A 355 -52.78 23.28 -7.05
C LYS A 355 -52.36 23.17 -8.52
N ILE A 356 -52.37 24.27 -9.27
CA ILE A 356 -52.07 24.30 -10.71
C ILE A 356 -50.56 24.21 -10.98
N GLU A 357 -49.71 24.90 -10.21
CA GLU A 357 -48.25 24.81 -10.35
C GLU A 357 -47.74 23.40 -10.05
N LYS A 358 -48.42 22.67 -9.14
CA LYS A 358 -48.10 21.26 -8.81
C LYS A 358 -48.32 20.29 -9.99
N LEU A 359 -48.99 20.71 -11.06
CA LEU A 359 -49.16 19.92 -12.28
C LEU A 359 -48.00 20.08 -13.27
N ASP A 360 -47.17 21.14 -13.15
CA ASP A 360 -46.00 21.36 -14.01
C ASP A 360 -44.90 20.32 -13.70
N PRO A 361 -44.46 19.51 -14.68
CA PRO A 361 -43.37 18.55 -14.49
C PRO A 361 -42.06 19.20 -13.99
N SER A 362 -41.76 20.42 -14.41
CA SER A 362 -40.57 21.15 -13.98
C SER A 362 -40.69 21.67 -12.55
N TYR A 363 -41.90 21.93 -12.07
CA TYR A 363 -42.16 22.23 -10.66
C TYR A 363 -41.90 21.00 -9.77
N LYS A 364 -42.28 19.80 -10.21
CA LYS A 364 -41.94 18.54 -9.50
C LYS A 364 -40.43 18.28 -9.46
N LYS A 365 -39.71 18.61 -10.54
CA LYS A 365 -38.24 18.56 -10.58
C LYS A 365 -37.62 19.54 -9.59
N LEU A 366 -38.16 20.76 -9.50
CA LEU A 366 -37.75 21.75 -8.49
C LEU A 366 -37.96 21.22 -7.07
N GLU A 367 -39.15 20.69 -6.78
CA GLU A 367 -39.44 20.08 -5.47
C GLU A 367 -38.38 19.07 -5.09
N ARG A 368 -38.04 18.19 -6.03
CA ARG A 368 -37.09 17.12 -5.77
C ARG A 368 -35.67 17.65 -5.53
N LEU A 369 -35.24 18.65 -6.30
CA LEU A 369 -34.00 19.37 -6.05
C LEU A 369 -33.97 19.97 -4.63
N LEU A 370 -35.06 20.61 -4.20
CA LEU A 370 -35.18 21.23 -2.87
C LEU A 370 -35.15 20.20 -1.74
N GLN A 371 -35.82 19.05 -1.91
CA GLN A 371 -35.78 17.94 -0.96
C GLN A 371 -34.35 17.43 -0.76
N ILE A 372 -33.61 17.20 -1.85
CA ILE A 372 -32.22 16.75 -1.78
C ILE A 372 -31.35 17.83 -1.13
N PHE A 373 -31.45 19.09 -1.57
CA PHE A 373 -30.70 20.21 -1.00
C PHE A 373 -30.87 20.32 0.52
N ARG A 374 -32.12 20.24 0.98
CA ARG A 374 -32.44 20.27 2.42
C ARG A 374 -31.83 19.09 3.15
N LYS A 375 -31.93 17.87 2.61
CA LYS A 375 -31.34 16.68 3.23
C LYS A 375 -29.82 16.80 3.33
N CYS A 376 -29.14 17.26 2.28
CA CYS A 376 -27.71 17.54 2.33
C CYS A 376 -27.36 18.58 3.40
N ARG A 377 -28.17 19.64 3.56
CA ARG A 377 -27.98 20.67 4.59
C ARG A 377 -28.14 20.10 6.00
N GLU A 378 -29.19 19.33 6.26
CA GLU A 378 -29.43 18.67 7.55
C GLU A 378 -28.23 17.78 7.93
N ILE A 379 -27.79 16.93 7.00
CA ILE A 379 -26.67 16.01 7.21
C ILE A 379 -25.35 16.77 7.39
N ARG A 380 -25.08 17.79 6.57
CA ARG A 380 -23.91 18.67 6.75
C ARG A 380 -23.86 19.25 8.15
N ASN A 381 -24.97 19.78 8.67
CA ASN A 381 -25.01 20.39 9.99
C ASN A 381 -24.72 19.36 11.08
N ASN A 382 -25.30 18.15 10.95
CA ASN A 382 -25.04 17.06 11.88
C ASN A 382 -23.56 16.64 11.89
N ILE A 383 -22.93 16.57 10.71
CA ILE A 383 -21.48 16.32 10.55
C ILE A 383 -20.67 17.42 11.24
N ALA A 384 -20.97 18.69 10.94
CA ALA A 384 -20.19 19.84 11.41
C ALA A 384 -20.27 20.05 12.93
N HIS A 385 -21.39 19.67 13.54
CA HIS A 385 -21.61 19.79 14.98
C HIS A 385 -21.35 18.50 15.75
N SER A 386 -20.85 17.44 15.10
CA SER A 386 -20.61 16.13 15.72
C SER A 386 -21.83 15.65 16.54
N GLY A 387 -23.03 15.79 15.98
CA GLY A 387 -24.27 15.78 16.77
C GLY A 387 -24.49 14.51 17.61
N ASP A 388 -24.83 14.68 18.88
CA ASP A 388 -25.09 13.61 19.87
C ASP A 388 -26.41 12.83 19.67
N GLN A 389 -27.13 13.06 18.57
CA GLN A 389 -28.43 12.45 18.33
C GLN A 389 -28.31 11.03 17.76
N LYS A 390 -29.31 10.18 18.02
CA LYS A 390 -29.44 8.86 17.37
C LYS A 390 -29.75 9.03 15.87
N LEU A 391 -28.70 9.23 15.08
CA LEU A 391 -28.76 9.34 13.63
C LEU A 391 -28.65 7.96 12.97
N ASN A 392 -29.28 7.78 11.81
CA ASN A 392 -29.17 6.55 11.03
C ASN A 392 -28.16 6.74 9.88
N ALA A 393 -26.87 6.56 10.21
CA ALA A 393 -25.77 6.72 9.27
C ALA A 393 -25.93 5.84 8.01
N MET A 394 -26.43 4.60 8.16
CA MET A 394 -26.58 3.68 7.03
C MET A 394 -27.64 4.17 6.03
N ASN A 395 -28.75 4.72 6.52
CA ASN A 395 -29.77 5.29 5.64
C ASN A 395 -29.23 6.51 4.87
N ASP A 396 -28.47 7.38 5.53
CA ASP A 396 -27.85 8.54 4.88
C ASP A 396 -26.86 8.07 3.81
N ILE A 397 -25.94 7.15 4.13
CA ILE A 397 -24.99 6.58 3.16
C ILE A 397 -25.72 5.98 1.94
N ASN A 398 -26.77 5.20 2.15
CA ASN A 398 -27.55 4.57 1.08
C ASN A 398 -28.33 5.55 0.19
N ASN A 399 -28.51 6.80 0.64
CA ASN A 399 -29.20 7.83 -0.14
C ASN A 399 -28.25 8.63 -1.03
N ILE A 400 -26.95 8.69 -0.72
CA ILE A 400 -25.95 9.40 -1.55
C ILE A 400 -26.01 9.00 -3.04
N PRO A 401 -25.91 7.71 -3.43
CA PRO A 401 -25.93 7.34 -4.84
C PRO A 401 -27.27 7.70 -5.52
N LYS A 402 -28.39 7.56 -4.80
CA LYS A 402 -29.72 7.93 -5.31
C LYS A 402 -29.79 9.43 -5.61
N TYR A 403 -29.29 10.26 -4.70
CA TYR A 403 -29.25 11.71 -4.87
C TYR A 403 -28.31 12.11 -6.02
N ILE A 404 -27.14 11.48 -6.15
CA ILE A 404 -26.22 11.74 -7.26
C ILE A 404 -26.87 11.43 -8.60
N ASP A 405 -27.51 10.27 -8.74
CA ASP A 405 -28.17 9.86 -9.99
C ASP A 405 -29.29 10.82 -10.37
N GLU A 406 -30.06 11.25 -9.39
CA GLU A 406 -31.17 12.17 -9.58
C GLU A 406 -30.71 13.58 -9.95
N LEU A 407 -29.72 14.12 -9.24
CA LEU A 407 -29.09 15.39 -9.58
C LEU A 407 -28.45 15.34 -10.97
N THR A 408 -27.85 14.22 -11.34
CA THR A 408 -27.26 14.03 -12.69
C THR A 408 -28.32 14.16 -13.78
N ARG A 409 -29.52 13.61 -13.56
CA ARG A 409 -30.64 13.76 -14.51
C ARG A 409 -31.16 15.19 -14.53
N LEU A 410 -31.36 15.80 -13.35
CA LEU A 410 -31.86 17.18 -13.22
C LEU A 410 -30.92 18.19 -13.88
N PHE A 411 -29.61 18.05 -13.69
CA PHE A 411 -28.62 18.99 -14.23
C PHE A 411 -28.53 18.96 -15.76
N LYS A 412 -28.88 17.83 -16.38
CA LYS A 412 -28.89 17.65 -17.84
C LYS A 412 -30.23 18.03 -18.49
N ASP A 413 -31.25 18.30 -17.69
CA ASP A 413 -32.61 18.57 -18.15
C ASP A 413 -32.79 20.02 -18.62
N LYS A 414 -32.94 20.21 -19.93
CA LYS A 414 -33.04 21.54 -20.55
C LYS A 414 -34.32 22.26 -20.18
N ASP A 415 -35.44 21.54 -20.06
CA ASP A 415 -36.74 22.14 -19.71
C ASP A 415 -36.72 22.62 -18.27
N PHE A 416 -36.10 21.85 -17.38
CA PHE A 416 -35.90 22.26 -16.00
C PHE A 416 -34.99 23.48 -15.89
N ALA A 417 -33.86 23.49 -16.60
CA ALA A 417 -32.98 24.66 -16.64
C ALA A 417 -33.70 25.92 -17.17
N ASN A 418 -34.53 25.78 -18.20
CA ASN A 418 -35.32 26.88 -18.76
C ASN A 418 -36.42 27.36 -17.79
N TYR A 419 -37.01 26.43 -17.03
CA TYR A 419 -37.95 26.75 -15.97
C TYR A 419 -37.27 27.56 -14.86
N LEU A 420 -36.10 27.13 -14.38
CA LEU A 420 -35.33 27.88 -13.39
C LEU A 420 -35.06 29.31 -13.87
N LYS A 421 -34.62 29.47 -15.12
CA LYS A 421 -34.23 30.77 -15.67
C LYS A 421 -35.38 31.77 -15.81
N ASN A 422 -36.56 31.31 -16.21
CA ASN A 422 -37.63 32.21 -16.69
C ASN A 422 -38.90 32.21 -15.85
N ARG A 423 -39.08 31.26 -14.91
CA ARG A 423 -40.33 31.10 -14.14
C ARG A 423 -40.16 31.20 -12.61
N LEU A 424 -38.93 31.24 -12.10
CA LEU A 424 -38.62 31.41 -10.67
C LEU A 424 -38.19 32.84 -10.35
#